data_AF-A0A959CJK2-F1
#
_entry.id   AF-A0A959CJK2-F1
#
_cell.length_a   1.000
_cell.length_b   1.000
_cell.length_c   1.000
_cell.angle_alpha   90.00
_cell.angle_beta   90.00
_cell.angle_gamma   90.00
#
_symmetry.space_group_name_H-M   'P 1'
#
loop_
_entity.id
_entity.type
_entity.pdbx_description
1 polymer ?
#
loop_
_entity_poly.entity_id
_entity_poly.type
_entity_poly.pdbx_seq_one_letter_code
_entity_poly.pdbx_strand_id
1 'polypeptide(L)'
;ACVNKPDPNCNNPNPCYGVNCDDGDPCTIDTCNPYTGNCVYTPNPNCQVACSFTQGFWGNAGGSFNGQTTTQILQNILSSGPIVVGVAGVGGRSFSVSQAQCVIQLLPGGGNASVLPANMGNITVQAPNCGVAPVPAYSDGRLQNILAAQTLTLALNVRYDPTLANLPLSQACVSFPWSVLNSLPANPTVLDLLNHANRVLAGIANTTPSTINSAVATINEYFDECASICSASSTEADPGPSGGLEVEAASALAEEGFRLYPNPASGAVMADLKQYQGLPATLQVYSMLGGLAYEQEFAELPADPVRLELPDLSSGLYFLKVRIAGEQEMGKEFVISRQ
;
A
#
# COMPACT_ATOMS: atom_id res chain seq x y z
N ALA A 1 -2.95 -1.52 21.99
CA ALA A 1 -2.54 -2.63 22.88
C ALA A 1 -2.75 -2.22 24.33
N CYS A 2 -3.61 -2.91 25.06
CA CYS A 2 -3.96 -2.61 26.46
C CYS A 2 -2.69 -2.59 27.33
N VAL A 3 -2.27 -1.41 27.78
CA VAL A 3 -1.07 -1.28 28.62
C VAL A 3 -1.48 -1.56 30.07
N ASN A 4 -1.56 -2.85 30.40
CA ASN A 4 -1.64 -3.32 31.78
C ASN A 4 -0.33 -2.99 32.50
N LYS A 5 -0.19 -1.80 33.08
CA LYS A 5 0.77 -1.60 34.16
C LYS A 5 0.05 -1.80 35.48
N PRO A 6 0.21 -2.96 36.16
CA PRO A 6 -0.26 -3.09 37.53
C PRO A 6 0.41 -2.02 38.38
N ASP A 7 -0.39 -1.15 38.99
CA ASP A 7 0.09 -0.26 40.03
C ASP A 7 0.65 -1.16 41.15
N PRO A 8 1.94 -1.04 41.51
CA PRO A 8 2.55 -1.83 42.58
C PRO A 8 1.89 -1.58 43.97
N ASN A 9 0.98 -0.61 44.08
CA ASN A 9 0.18 -0.32 45.27
C ASN A 9 -1.27 -0.82 45.19
N CYS A 10 -1.69 -1.48 44.10
CA CYS A 10 -3.03 -2.06 44.02
C CYS A 10 -3.14 -3.30 44.92
N ASN A 11 -3.85 -3.15 46.03
CA ASN A 11 -4.21 -4.27 46.89
C ASN A 11 -5.12 -5.26 46.14
N ASN A 12 -4.80 -6.55 46.24
CA ASN A 12 -5.58 -7.67 45.72
C ASN A 12 -7.03 -7.63 46.28
N PRO A 13 -8.08 -7.86 45.45
CA PRO A 13 -8.08 -8.22 44.05
C PRO A 13 -7.92 -7.04 43.08
N ASN A 14 -7.06 -7.23 42.07
CA ASN A 14 -6.92 -6.31 40.93
C ASN A 14 -8.25 -6.27 40.15
N PRO A 15 -8.98 -5.14 40.15
CA PRO A 15 -10.28 -4.99 39.48
C PRO A 15 -10.21 -5.18 37.95
N CYS A 16 -9.03 -5.06 37.35
CA CYS A 16 -8.82 -5.20 35.91
C CYS A 16 -8.51 -6.63 35.46
N TYR A 17 -8.38 -7.59 36.39
CA TYR A 17 -8.10 -8.97 36.02
C TYR A 17 -9.28 -9.58 35.24
N GLY A 18 -9.06 -9.90 33.95
CA GLY A 18 -10.07 -10.48 33.07
C GLY A 18 -11.03 -9.47 32.44
N VAL A 19 -10.84 -8.17 32.63
CA VAL A 19 -11.63 -7.12 31.96
C VAL A 19 -11.06 -6.88 30.56
N ASN A 20 -11.91 -7.02 29.54
CA ASN A 20 -11.59 -6.58 28.18
C ASN A 20 -12.16 -5.16 28.00
N CYS A 21 -11.28 -4.19 27.76
CA CYS A 21 -11.63 -2.79 27.54
C CYS A 21 -11.45 -2.34 26.10
N ASP A 22 -11.40 -3.26 25.13
CA ASP A 22 -11.39 -2.91 23.71
C ASP A 22 -12.78 -2.38 23.28
N ASP A 23 -12.90 -1.12 22.87
CA ASP A 23 -14.15 -0.57 22.30
C ASP A 23 -14.27 -0.73 20.78
N GLY A 24 -13.24 -1.27 20.13
CA GLY A 24 -13.17 -1.43 18.69
C GLY A 24 -12.87 -0.15 17.92
N ASP A 25 -12.59 0.99 18.59
CA ASP A 25 -12.09 2.19 17.93
C ASP A 25 -10.55 2.13 17.86
N PRO A 26 -9.92 2.00 16.67
CA PRO A 26 -8.47 1.98 16.56
C PRO A 26 -7.78 3.29 16.97
N CYS A 27 -8.55 4.36 17.16
CA CYS A 27 -8.08 5.68 17.58
C CYS A 27 -8.30 6.01 19.05
N THR A 28 -8.70 5.04 19.88
CA THR A 28 -8.73 5.17 21.33
C THR A 28 -7.54 4.44 21.97
N ILE A 29 -7.05 5.01 23.08
CA ILE A 29 -6.16 4.31 24.00
C ILE A 29 -7.03 3.71 25.09
N ASP A 30 -7.14 2.40 25.02
CA ASP A 30 -8.02 1.62 25.89
C ASP A 30 -7.29 1.16 27.15
N THR A 31 -7.79 1.66 28.28
CA THR A 31 -7.21 1.38 29.59
C THR A 31 -8.29 0.96 30.57
N CYS A 32 -7.92 0.09 31.51
CA CYS A 32 -8.76 -0.21 32.66
C CYS A 32 -8.28 0.61 33.86
N ASN A 33 -9.20 1.30 34.53
CA ASN A 33 -8.92 2.02 35.76
C ASN A 33 -8.60 1.01 36.88
N PRO A 34 -7.38 1.02 37.46
CA PRO A 34 -6.94 0.00 38.40
C PRO A 34 -7.64 0.05 39.77
N TYR A 35 -8.36 1.13 40.09
CA TYR A 35 -9.10 1.27 41.36
C TYR A 35 -10.57 0.88 41.23
N THR A 36 -11.18 1.07 40.05
CA THR A 36 -12.63 0.84 39.86
C THR A 36 -12.94 -0.36 38.97
N GLY A 37 -11.99 -0.81 38.13
CA GLY A 37 -12.22 -1.81 37.09
C GLY A 37 -12.97 -1.27 35.87
N ASN A 38 -13.27 0.04 35.82
CA ASN A 38 -13.97 0.64 34.69
C ASN A 38 -13.02 0.87 33.50
N CYS A 39 -13.53 0.65 32.29
CA CYS A 39 -12.81 1.00 31.07
C CYS A 39 -12.80 2.51 30.81
N VAL A 40 -11.68 3.00 30.31
CA VAL A 40 -11.43 4.39 29.93
C VAL A 40 -10.85 4.39 28.53
N TYR A 41 -11.57 5.04 27.62
CA TYR A 41 -11.27 5.15 26.20
C TYR A 41 -10.82 6.58 25.92
N THR A 42 -9.52 6.79 25.75
CA THR A 42 -8.96 8.13 25.54
C THR A 42 -8.69 8.36 24.07
N PRO A 43 -9.37 9.31 23.39
CA PRO A 43 -9.10 9.59 21.99
C PRO A 43 -7.64 10.00 21.75
N ASN A 44 -6.99 9.39 20.76
CA ASN A 44 -5.68 9.80 20.28
C ASN A 44 -5.86 10.82 19.14
N PRO A 45 -5.58 12.12 19.36
CA PRO A 45 -5.80 13.15 18.36
C PRO A 45 -4.89 13.04 17.12
N ASN A 46 -3.81 12.26 17.21
CA ASN A 46 -2.85 12.03 16.12
C ASN A 46 -3.03 10.67 15.46
N CYS A 47 -4.11 9.94 15.79
CA CYS A 47 -4.39 8.65 15.18
C CYS A 47 -4.70 8.81 13.69
N GLN A 48 -3.94 8.10 12.87
CA GLN A 48 -4.26 7.88 11.47
C GLN A 48 -4.69 6.42 11.31
N VAL A 49 -5.74 6.20 10.52
CA VAL A 49 -6.29 4.86 10.26
C VAL A 49 -6.27 4.59 8.78
N ALA A 50 -6.09 3.32 8.45
CA ALA A 50 -6.33 2.80 7.12
C ALA A 50 -7.34 1.67 7.21
N CYS A 51 -8.18 1.53 6.19
CA CYS A 51 -9.25 0.55 6.14
C CYS A 51 -9.03 -0.42 4.99
N SER A 52 -9.06 -1.71 5.30
CA SER A 52 -9.21 -2.80 4.35
C SER A 52 -10.42 -3.64 4.72
N PHE A 53 -10.79 -4.54 3.82
CA PHE A 53 -11.75 -5.58 4.10
C PHE A 53 -11.25 -6.91 3.54
N THR A 54 -11.57 -8.00 4.23
CA THR A 54 -11.25 -9.34 3.74
C THR A 54 -12.02 -9.70 2.46
N GLN A 55 -11.57 -10.78 1.81
CA GLN A 55 -12.33 -11.41 0.72
C GLN A 55 -13.77 -11.77 1.13
N GLY A 56 -13.97 -12.13 2.41
CA GLY A 56 -15.27 -12.51 2.94
C GLY A 56 -16.27 -11.36 2.89
N PHE A 57 -15.83 -10.15 3.21
CA PHE A 57 -16.66 -8.95 3.09
C PHE A 57 -17.03 -8.66 1.64
N TRP A 58 -16.04 -8.56 0.74
CA TRP A 58 -16.28 -8.22 -0.67
C TRP A 58 -17.08 -9.29 -1.43
N GLY A 59 -16.97 -10.54 -1.00
CA GLY A 59 -17.72 -11.69 -1.51
C GLY A 59 -19.14 -11.83 -0.95
N ASN A 60 -19.55 -10.99 0.01
CA ASN A 60 -20.82 -11.12 0.73
C ASN A 60 -21.77 -9.97 0.38
N ALA A 61 -22.77 -10.25 -0.47
CA ALA A 61 -23.79 -9.27 -0.85
C ALA A 61 -24.61 -8.74 0.35
N GLY A 62 -24.73 -9.53 1.42
CA GLY A 62 -25.45 -9.18 2.64
C GLY A 62 -24.59 -8.51 3.72
N GLY A 63 -23.30 -8.29 3.45
CA GLY A 63 -22.44 -7.53 4.35
C GLY A 63 -22.80 -6.04 4.36
N SER A 64 -22.38 -5.35 5.40
CA SER A 64 -22.52 -3.90 5.52
C SER A 64 -21.42 -3.32 6.38
N PHE A 65 -21.00 -2.11 6.05
CA PHE A 65 -20.07 -1.32 6.84
C PHE A 65 -20.51 0.15 6.83
N ASN A 66 -20.49 0.81 7.98
CA ASN A 66 -20.90 2.21 8.15
C ASN A 66 -22.26 2.56 7.48
N GLY A 67 -23.24 1.67 7.61
CA GLY A 67 -24.60 1.88 7.08
C GLY A 67 -24.75 1.70 5.56
N GLN A 68 -23.68 1.34 4.84
CA GLN A 68 -23.73 0.96 3.44
C GLN A 68 -23.59 -0.55 3.28
N THR A 69 -24.38 -1.15 2.39
CA THR A 69 -24.22 -2.57 2.03
C THR A 69 -22.95 -2.77 1.22
N THR A 70 -22.35 -3.97 1.27
CA THR A 70 -21.20 -4.34 0.42
C THR A 70 -21.48 -4.05 -1.06
N THR A 71 -22.69 -4.34 -1.53
CA THR A 71 -23.09 -4.08 -2.92
C THR A 71 -23.06 -2.60 -3.28
N GLN A 72 -23.52 -1.72 -2.39
CA GLN A 72 -23.47 -0.27 -2.60
C GLN A 72 -22.02 0.25 -2.61
N ILE A 73 -21.19 -0.24 -1.68
CA ILE A 73 -19.77 0.14 -1.62
C ILE A 73 -19.07 -0.30 -2.92
N LEU A 74 -19.30 -1.54 -3.37
CA LEU A 74 -18.77 -2.05 -4.64
C LEU A 74 -19.21 -1.21 -5.84
N GLN A 75 -20.50 -0.84 -5.93
CA GLN A 75 -21.00 0.02 -7.00
C GLN A 75 -20.30 1.38 -7.01
N ASN A 76 -20.07 1.97 -5.84
CA ASN A 76 -19.38 3.26 -5.70
C ASN A 76 -17.92 3.15 -6.16
N ILE A 77 -17.14 2.19 -5.66
CA ILE A 77 -15.71 2.08 -6.01
C ILE A 77 -15.47 1.59 -7.44
N LEU A 78 -16.40 0.84 -8.03
CA LEU A 78 -16.29 0.39 -9.42
C LEU A 78 -16.76 1.45 -10.43
N SER A 79 -17.44 2.52 -9.96
CA SER A 79 -17.82 3.64 -10.82
C SER A 79 -16.63 4.41 -11.40
N SER A 80 -15.47 4.35 -10.74
CA SER A 80 -14.22 4.96 -11.21
C SER A 80 -13.50 4.15 -12.29
N GLY A 81 -14.07 3.02 -12.72
CA GLY A 81 -13.53 2.14 -13.75
C GLY A 81 -13.33 0.70 -13.26
N PRO A 82 -12.95 -0.23 -14.16
CA PRO A 82 -12.75 -1.62 -13.78
C PRO A 82 -11.58 -1.79 -12.81
N ILE A 83 -11.64 -2.83 -11.98
CA ILE A 83 -10.48 -3.39 -11.28
C ILE A 83 -9.81 -4.38 -12.23
N VAL A 84 -8.50 -4.24 -12.43
CA VAL A 84 -7.70 -5.16 -13.25
C VAL A 84 -6.84 -6.02 -12.33
N VAL A 85 -6.88 -7.33 -12.53
CA VAL A 85 -6.06 -8.32 -11.84
C VAL A 85 -5.12 -8.94 -12.86
N GLY A 86 -3.82 -8.84 -12.62
CA GLY A 86 -2.76 -9.09 -13.60
C GLY A 86 -2.32 -7.80 -14.32
N VAL A 87 -1.67 -7.95 -15.46
CA VAL A 87 -1.17 -6.82 -16.27
C VAL A 87 -1.83 -6.87 -17.65
N ALA A 88 -2.56 -5.80 -17.99
CA ALA A 88 -3.26 -5.68 -19.26
C ALA A 88 -2.32 -5.22 -20.39
N GLY A 89 -2.63 -5.59 -21.63
CA GLY A 89 -1.90 -5.14 -22.83
C GLY A 89 -1.46 -6.28 -23.76
N VAL A 90 -0.60 -5.96 -24.73
CA VAL A 90 -0.07 -6.96 -25.68
C VAL A 90 0.87 -7.92 -24.94
N GLY A 91 0.57 -9.21 -24.98
CA GLY A 91 1.28 -10.22 -24.19
C GLY A 91 0.93 -10.22 -22.69
N GLY A 92 0.00 -9.34 -22.28
CA GLY A 92 -0.55 -9.27 -20.93
C GLY A 92 -1.38 -10.50 -20.57
N ARG A 93 -1.47 -10.75 -19.26
CA ARG A 93 -2.34 -11.77 -18.67
C ARG A 93 -3.12 -11.06 -17.58
N SER A 94 -4.38 -10.76 -17.85
CA SER A 94 -5.23 -10.12 -16.86
C SER A 94 -6.69 -10.48 -17.03
N PHE A 95 -7.47 -10.31 -15.96
CA PHE A 95 -8.91 -10.15 -16.08
C PHE A 95 -9.34 -8.84 -15.42
N SER A 96 -10.41 -8.24 -15.91
CA SER A 96 -10.95 -6.99 -15.38
C SER A 96 -12.41 -7.14 -14.96
N VAL A 97 -12.77 -6.58 -13.81
CA VAL A 97 -14.12 -6.65 -13.23
C VAL A 97 -14.65 -5.23 -13.02
N SER A 98 -15.87 -4.95 -13.49
CA SER A 98 -16.52 -3.63 -13.38
C SER A 98 -17.89 -3.67 -12.71
N GLN A 99 -18.39 -4.86 -12.36
CA GLN A 99 -19.73 -5.06 -11.82
C GLN A 99 -19.66 -5.70 -10.44
N ALA A 100 -20.40 -5.14 -9.48
CA ALA A 100 -20.45 -5.63 -8.09
C ALA A 100 -20.84 -7.12 -8.03
N GLN A 101 -21.81 -7.55 -8.84
CA GLN A 101 -22.21 -8.96 -8.93
C GLN A 101 -21.02 -9.89 -9.23
N CYS A 102 -20.14 -9.49 -10.14
CA CYS A 102 -19.00 -10.33 -10.50
C CYS A 102 -17.91 -10.34 -9.43
N VAL A 103 -17.72 -9.25 -8.69
CA VAL A 103 -16.84 -9.28 -7.51
C VAL A 103 -17.38 -10.25 -6.46
N ILE A 104 -18.69 -10.15 -6.15
CA ILE A 104 -19.38 -11.01 -5.18
C ILE A 104 -19.30 -12.49 -5.59
N GLN A 105 -19.44 -12.80 -6.88
CA GLN A 105 -19.36 -14.18 -7.38
C GLN A 105 -17.93 -14.73 -7.37
N LEU A 106 -16.93 -13.90 -7.65
CA LEU A 106 -15.53 -14.32 -7.71
C LEU A 106 -14.87 -14.51 -6.33
N LEU A 107 -15.37 -13.83 -5.29
CA LEU A 107 -14.79 -13.79 -3.94
C LEU A 107 -15.68 -14.41 -2.86
N PRO A 108 -15.11 -14.94 -1.77
CA PRO A 108 -13.72 -15.38 -1.64
C PRO A 108 -13.30 -16.44 -2.66
N GLY A 109 -12.03 -16.39 -3.06
CA GLY A 109 -11.37 -17.41 -3.85
C GLY A 109 -10.46 -18.31 -2.99
N GLY A 110 -9.91 -19.36 -3.60
CA GLY A 110 -9.11 -20.36 -2.92
C GLY A 110 -8.12 -21.08 -3.84
N GLY A 111 -7.63 -22.25 -3.41
CA GLY A 111 -6.70 -23.06 -4.18
C GLY A 111 -5.25 -22.56 -4.15
N ASN A 112 -4.43 -23.00 -5.11
CA ASN A 112 -3.02 -22.68 -5.13
C ASN A 112 -2.77 -21.25 -5.62
N ALA A 113 -1.85 -20.55 -4.95
CA ALA A 113 -1.32 -19.29 -5.46
C ALA A 113 -0.53 -19.60 -6.74
N SER A 114 -0.94 -19.04 -7.86
CA SER A 114 -0.33 -19.34 -9.15
C SER A 114 -0.39 -18.14 -10.10
N VAL A 115 0.53 -18.12 -11.07
CA VAL A 115 0.47 -17.17 -12.19
C VAL A 115 -0.79 -17.43 -13.02
N LEU A 116 -1.33 -16.38 -13.63
CA LEU A 116 -2.45 -16.49 -14.55
C LEU A 116 -2.05 -17.30 -15.80
N PRO A 117 -2.99 -18.08 -16.38
CA PRO A 117 -2.72 -18.91 -17.55
C PRO A 117 -2.00 -18.15 -18.68
N ALA A 118 -0.99 -18.79 -19.26
CA ALA A 118 -0.28 -18.24 -20.40
C ALA A 118 -1.25 -18.06 -21.59
N ASN A 119 -1.03 -17.01 -22.39
CA ASN A 119 -1.80 -16.69 -23.59
C ASN A 119 -3.30 -16.43 -23.37
N MET A 120 -3.75 -16.20 -22.13
CA MET A 120 -5.16 -15.86 -21.87
C MET A 120 -5.56 -14.47 -22.38
N GLY A 121 -4.58 -13.61 -22.67
CA GLY A 121 -4.80 -12.22 -23.02
C GLY A 121 -5.43 -11.44 -21.86
N ASN A 122 -6.36 -10.55 -22.20
CA ASN A 122 -6.99 -9.64 -21.26
C ASN A 122 -8.51 -9.91 -21.25
N ILE A 123 -9.00 -10.61 -20.23
CA ILE A 123 -10.39 -11.02 -20.11
C ILE A 123 -11.20 -9.87 -19.51
N THR A 124 -12.35 -9.56 -20.09
CA THR A 124 -13.33 -8.68 -19.45
C THR A 124 -14.43 -9.53 -18.82
N VAL A 125 -14.53 -9.51 -17.49
CA VAL A 125 -15.54 -10.26 -16.74
C VAL A 125 -16.87 -9.51 -16.78
N GLN A 126 -17.94 -10.20 -17.15
CA GLN A 126 -19.26 -9.60 -17.34
C GLN A 126 -20.37 -10.49 -16.78
N ALA A 127 -21.37 -9.86 -16.17
CA ALA A 127 -22.62 -10.44 -15.73
C ALA A 127 -23.45 -10.93 -16.93
N PRO A 128 -24.34 -11.92 -16.76
CA PRO A 128 -24.68 -12.57 -15.49
C PRO A 128 -23.73 -13.71 -15.08
N ASN A 129 -22.86 -14.18 -15.99
CA ASN A 129 -22.10 -15.41 -15.77
C ASN A 129 -20.78 -15.18 -15.00
N CYS A 130 -20.21 -13.97 -15.07
CA CYS A 130 -18.98 -13.56 -14.39
C CYS A 130 -17.80 -14.53 -14.57
N GLY A 131 -17.75 -15.21 -15.72
CA GLY A 131 -16.72 -16.20 -16.02
C GLY A 131 -15.35 -15.56 -16.25
N VAL A 132 -14.31 -16.26 -15.79
CA VAL A 132 -12.90 -15.85 -15.89
C VAL A 132 -12.04 -16.82 -16.70
N ALA A 133 -12.66 -17.71 -17.47
CA ALA A 133 -11.92 -18.70 -18.25
C ALA A 133 -10.92 -18.03 -19.22
N PRO A 134 -9.68 -18.56 -19.35
CA PRO A 134 -9.21 -19.86 -18.86
C PRO A 134 -8.68 -19.89 -17.42
N VAL A 135 -8.84 -18.83 -16.61
CA VAL A 135 -8.51 -18.89 -15.17
C VAL A 135 -9.39 -19.94 -14.50
N PRO A 136 -8.81 -20.92 -13.78
CA PRO A 136 -9.59 -21.93 -13.07
C PRO A 136 -10.55 -21.30 -12.05
N ALA A 137 -11.78 -21.82 -12.01
CA ALA A 137 -12.81 -21.43 -11.06
C ALA A 137 -13.49 -22.69 -10.51
N TYR A 138 -13.99 -22.59 -9.27
CA TYR A 138 -14.83 -23.63 -8.69
C TYR A 138 -16.19 -23.69 -9.38
N SER A 139 -16.98 -24.73 -9.11
CA SER A 139 -18.30 -24.94 -9.71
C SER A 139 -19.30 -23.82 -9.41
N ASP A 140 -19.10 -23.06 -8.33
CA ASP A 140 -19.92 -21.90 -7.96
C ASP A 140 -19.42 -20.58 -8.56
N GLY A 141 -18.36 -20.62 -9.39
CA GLY A 141 -17.78 -19.46 -10.06
C GLY A 141 -16.69 -18.73 -9.27
N ARG A 142 -16.40 -19.14 -8.03
CA ARG A 142 -15.32 -18.55 -7.22
C ARG A 142 -13.96 -18.81 -7.84
N LEU A 143 -13.03 -17.86 -7.69
CA LEU A 143 -11.67 -18.01 -8.19
C LEU A 143 -10.97 -19.22 -7.55
N GLN A 144 -10.43 -20.11 -8.37
CA GLN A 144 -9.52 -21.19 -7.92
C GLN A 144 -8.06 -20.75 -8.09
N ASN A 145 -7.76 -19.55 -7.61
CA ASN A 145 -6.41 -19.00 -7.48
C ASN A 145 -6.40 -17.99 -6.33
N ILE A 146 -5.82 -18.38 -5.18
CA ILE A 146 -5.84 -17.56 -3.97
C ILE A 146 -5.08 -16.23 -4.15
N LEU A 147 -4.01 -16.22 -4.95
CA LEU A 147 -3.28 -14.98 -5.23
C LEU A 147 -4.13 -14.00 -6.04
N ALA A 148 -4.84 -14.48 -7.06
CA ALA A 148 -5.74 -13.64 -7.85
C ALA A 148 -6.87 -13.07 -6.98
N ALA A 149 -7.41 -13.88 -6.08
CA ALA A 149 -8.48 -13.46 -5.18
C ALA A 149 -8.00 -12.42 -4.13
N GLN A 150 -6.87 -12.67 -3.47
CA GLN A 150 -6.27 -11.71 -2.53
C GLN A 150 -5.83 -10.41 -3.22
N THR A 151 -5.33 -10.49 -4.46
CA THR A 151 -4.96 -9.31 -5.26
C THR A 151 -6.18 -8.50 -5.67
N LEU A 152 -7.27 -9.15 -6.08
CA LEU A 152 -8.56 -8.49 -6.33
C LEU A 152 -9.05 -7.76 -5.07
N THR A 153 -8.97 -8.42 -3.91
CA THR A 153 -9.34 -7.82 -2.62
C THR A 153 -8.48 -6.61 -2.28
N LEU A 154 -7.15 -6.69 -2.42
CA LEU A 154 -6.28 -5.56 -2.16
C LEU A 154 -6.56 -4.39 -3.12
N ALA A 155 -6.82 -4.69 -4.39
CA ALA A 155 -7.19 -3.68 -5.39
C ALA A 155 -8.49 -2.95 -5.03
N LEU A 156 -9.48 -3.65 -4.46
CA LEU A 156 -10.71 -3.04 -3.95
C LEU A 156 -10.42 -2.18 -2.71
N ASN A 157 -9.60 -2.68 -1.79
CA ASN A 157 -9.22 -1.99 -0.55
C ASN A 157 -8.49 -0.67 -0.81
N VAL A 158 -7.45 -0.67 -1.65
CA VAL A 158 -6.71 0.57 -1.99
C VAL A 158 -7.57 1.60 -2.74
N ARG A 159 -8.63 1.15 -3.40
CA ARG A 159 -9.58 2.05 -4.07
C ARG A 159 -10.64 2.59 -3.12
N TYR A 160 -11.04 1.77 -2.15
CA TYR A 160 -11.94 2.19 -1.07
C TYR A 160 -11.27 3.24 -0.18
N ASP A 161 -10.02 3.01 0.21
CA ASP A 161 -9.25 3.91 1.07
C ASP A 161 -7.90 4.31 0.44
N PRO A 162 -7.79 5.54 -0.08
CA PRO A 162 -6.53 6.08 -0.59
C PRO A 162 -5.43 6.20 0.47
N THR A 163 -5.75 6.26 1.76
CA THR A 163 -4.76 6.25 2.85
C THR A 163 -4.02 4.92 2.86
N LEU A 164 -4.77 3.82 2.75
CA LEU A 164 -4.19 2.48 2.62
C LEU A 164 -3.30 2.38 1.38
N ALA A 165 -3.74 2.90 0.23
CA ALA A 165 -2.96 2.86 -1.02
C ALA A 165 -1.56 3.48 -0.86
N ASN A 166 -1.50 4.64 -0.21
CA ASN A 166 -0.28 5.44 -0.05
C ASN A 166 0.53 5.06 1.19
N LEU A 167 0.05 4.13 2.02
CA LEU A 167 0.71 3.71 3.25
C LEU A 167 2.07 3.06 2.93
N PRO A 168 3.19 3.61 3.43
CA PRO A 168 4.48 2.93 3.34
C PRO A 168 4.42 1.59 4.07
N LEU A 169 4.97 0.52 3.48
CA LEU A 169 4.98 -0.80 4.11
C LEU A 169 5.73 -0.79 5.45
N SER A 170 6.70 0.10 5.63
CA SER A 170 7.39 0.32 6.91
C SER A 170 6.51 0.91 8.01
N GLN A 171 5.36 1.48 7.65
CA GLN A 171 4.36 2.08 8.54
C GLN A 171 3.09 1.23 8.65
N ALA A 172 3.04 0.05 8.01
CA ALA A 172 1.86 -0.80 7.99
C ALA A 172 1.64 -1.62 9.28
N CYS A 173 2.46 -1.42 10.32
CA CYS A 173 2.42 -2.18 11.58
C CYS A 173 2.55 -3.71 11.45
N VAL A 174 2.97 -4.20 10.29
CA VAL A 174 3.12 -5.63 10.00
C VAL A 174 4.47 -5.92 9.39
N SER A 175 4.93 -7.16 9.55
CA SER A 175 6.21 -7.62 9.01
C SER A 175 6.01 -8.31 7.67
N PHE A 176 6.86 -7.98 6.70
CA PHE A 176 6.87 -8.59 5.37
C PHE A 176 8.08 -9.51 5.17
N PRO A 177 7.95 -10.59 4.38
CA PRO A 177 9.11 -11.39 4.00
C PRO A 177 10.15 -10.54 3.25
N TRP A 178 11.43 -10.68 3.61
CA TRP A 178 12.51 -9.91 2.98
C TRP A 178 12.58 -10.13 1.46
N SER A 179 12.25 -11.33 0.98
CA SER A 179 12.16 -11.63 -0.45
C SER A 179 11.12 -10.81 -1.20
N VAL A 180 10.05 -10.39 -0.52
CA VAL A 180 9.05 -9.46 -1.09
C VAL A 180 9.62 -8.05 -1.10
N LEU A 181 10.15 -7.56 0.03
CA LEU A 181 10.71 -6.21 0.13
C LEU A 181 11.84 -5.98 -0.89
N ASN A 182 12.71 -6.96 -1.12
CA ASN A 182 13.80 -6.85 -2.09
C ASN A 182 13.34 -6.90 -3.56
N SER A 183 12.07 -7.24 -3.80
CA SER A 183 11.47 -7.25 -5.15
C SER A 183 10.64 -6.01 -5.45
N LEU A 184 10.55 -5.09 -4.49
CA LEU A 184 9.80 -3.84 -4.55
C LEU A 184 10.76 -2.64 -4.69
N PRO A 185 10.26 -1.47 -5.13
CA PRO A 185 11.06 -0.24 -5.13
C PRO A 185 11.46 0.19 -3.71
N ALA A 186 12.43 1.11 -3.61
CA ALA A 186 12.80 1.73 -2.35
C ALA A 186 11.61 2.49 -1.72
N ASN A 187 11.47 2.40 -0.40
CA ASN A 187 10.34 2.95 0.37
C ASN A 187 8.97 2.50 -0.19
N PRO A 188 8.72 1.18 -0.32
CA PRO A 188 7.54 0.69 -1.01
C PRO A 188 6.26 1.00 -0.23
N THR A 189 5.19 1.26 -0.96
CA THR A 189 3.83 1.44 -0.46
C THR A 189 2.99 0.17 -0.62
N VAL A 190 1.79 0.16 -0.05
CA VAL A 190 0.79 -0.87 -0.33
C VAL A 190 0.42 -0.89 -1.82
N LEU A 191 0.37 0.26 -2.50
CA LEU A 191 0.15 0.31 -3.95
C LEU A 191 1.29 -0.36 -4.73
N ASP A 192 2.54 -0.21 -4.30
CA ASP A 192 3.68 -0.93 -4.91
C ASP A 192 3.56 -2.44 -4.72
N LEU A 193 3.14 -2.88 -3.53
CA LEU A 193 2.87 -4.28 -3.24
C LEU A 193 1.77 -4.84 -4.17
N LEU A 194 0.67 -4.09 -4.35
CA LEU A 194 -0.42 -4.45 -5.26
C LEU A 194 0.07 -4.55 -6.72
N ASN A 195 0.82 -3.55 -7.18
CA ASN A 195 1.38 -3.54 -8.53
C ASN A 195 2.30 -4.75 -8.76
N HIS A 196 3.11 -5.09 -7.77
CA HIS A 196 3.98 -6.25 -7.84
C HIS A 196 3.21 -7.58 -7.83
N ALA A 197 2.16 -7.71 -7.01
CA ALA A 197 1.27 -8.86 -7.04
C ALA A 197 0.63 -9.06 -8.42
N ASN A 198 0.20 -7.98 -9.07
CA ASN A 198 -0.29 -8.00 -10.45
C ASN A 198 0.78 -8.46 -11.46
N ARG A 199 2.04 -8.05 -11.28
CA ARG A 199 3.17 -8.51 -12.11
C ARG A 199 3.48 -10.00 -11.91
N VAL A 200 3.40 -10.50 -10.67
CA VAL A 200 3.55 -11.93 -10.38
C VAL A 200 2.43 -12.72 -11.04
N LEU A 201 1.18 -12.28 -10.90
CA LEU A 201 0.03 -12.89 -11.58
C LEU A 201 0.20 -12.90 -13.10
N ALA A 202 0.74 -11.83 -13.68
CA ALA A 202 1.02 -11.78 -15.11
C ALA A 202 2.21 -12.65 -15.56
N GLY A 203 2.97 -13.23 -14.62
CA GLY A 203 4.15 -14.04 -14.90
C GLY A 203 5.35 -13.23 -15.38
N ILE A 204 5.42 -11.94 -15.05
CA ILE A 204 6.49 -11.01 -15.46
C ILE A 204 7.33 -10.50 -14.28
N ALA A 205 7.12 -11.04 -13.09
CA ALA A 205 7.94 -10.80 -11.91
C ALA A 205 8.45 -12.13 -11.33
N ASN A 206 9.70 -12.12 -10.85
CA ASN A 206 10.37 -13.30 -10.32
C ASN A 206 10.20 -13.41 -8.80
N THR A 207 8.94 -13.46 -8.34
CA THR A 207 8.60 -13.69 -6.93
C THR A 207 7.63 -14.86 -6.85
N THR A 208 7.85 -15.76 -5.88
CA THR A 208 7.02 -16.94 -5.71
C THR A 208 5.56 -16.54 -5.42
N PRO A 209 4.57 -17.07 -6.15
CA PRO A 209 3.16 -16.72 -5.95
C PRO A 209 2.65 -16.86 -4.52
N SER A 210 3.08 -17.90 -3.78
CA SER A 210 2.68 -18.09 -2.39
C SER A 210 3.24 -17.01 -1.46
N THR A 211 4.50 -16.60 -1.66
CA THR A 211 5.14 -15.55 -0.86
C THR A 211 4.43 -14.20 -1.04
N ILE A 212 4.14 -13.82 -2.29
CA ILE A 212 3.43 -12.56 -2.55
C ILE A 212 1.97 -12.63 -2.06
N ASN A 213 1.33 -13.80 -2.17
CA ASN A 213 -0.02 -14.02 -1.63
C ASN A 213 -0.06 -13.77 -0.11
N SER A 214 0.93 -14.29 0.63
CA SER A 214 1.01 -14.05 2.08
C SER A 214 1.15 -12.56 2.41
N ALA A 215 2.02 -11.83 1.70
CA ALA A 215 2.21 -10.39 1.93
C ALA A 215 0.93 -9.58 1.65
N VAL A 216 0.23 -9.87 0.55
CA VAL A 216 -1.03 -9.22 0.19
C VAL A 216 -2.12 -9.56 1.22
N ALA A 217 -2.22 -10.83 1.63
CA ALA A 217 -3.18 -11.26 2.64
C ALA A 217 -2.96 -10.54 3.99
N THR A 218 -1.69 -10.36 4.40
CA THR A 218 -1.37 -9.61 5.64
C THR A 218 -1.96 -8.20 5.64
N ILE A 219 -1.88 -7.47 4.53
CA ILE A 219 -2.51 -6.13 4.45
C ILE A 219 -4.04 -6.23 4.48
N ASN A 220 -4.63 -7.13 3.69
CA ASN A 220 -6.08 -7.29 3.61
C ASN A 220 -6.73 -7.67 4.96
N GLU A 221 -5.99 -8.39 5.81
CA GLU A 221 -6.45 -8.89 7.10
C GLU A 221 -6.11 -7.95 8.26
N TYR A 222 -4.98 -7.25 8.20
CA TYR A 222 -4.55 -6.40 9.32
C TYR A 222 -5.41 -5.15 9.49
N PHE A 223 -5.77 -4.49 8.38
CA PHE A 223 -6.60 -3.29 8.41
C PHE A 223 -8.09 -3.60 8.25
N ASP A 224 -8.51 -4.87 8.43
CA ASP A 224 -9.91 -5.29 8.31
C ASP A 224 -10.78 -4.48 9.27
N GLU A 225 -11.82 -3.84 8.73
CA GLU A 225 -12.69 -2.92 9.47
C GLU A 225 -11.98 -1.71 10.11
N CYS A 226 -10.87 -1.30 9.50
CA CYS A 226 -10.01 -0.18 9.90
C CYS A 226 -9.10 -0.46 11.09
N ALA A 227 -7.80 -0.20 10.91
CA ALA A 227 -6.81 -0.25 11.98
C ALA A 227 -5.89 0.98 11.95
N SER A 228 -5.28 1.28 13.09
CA SER A 228 -4.33 2.38 13.19
C SER A 228 -3.05 2.06 12.41
N ILE A 229 -2.52 3.08 11.74
CA ILE A 229 -1.23 2.97 11.04
C ILE A 229 -0.11 3.26 12.03
N CYS A 230 1.06 2.67 11.79
CA CYS A 230 2.22 2.92 12.62
C CYS A 230 2.76 4.29 12.25
N SER A 231 2.69 5.24 13.17
CA SER A 231 3.45 6.47 13.02
C SER A 231 4.92 6.08 12.85
N ALA A 232 5.56 6.46 11.74
CA ALA A 232 7.00 6.57 11.74
C ALA A 232 7.31 7.56 12.86
N SER A 233 7.86 7.05 13.97
CA SER A 233 8.14 7.78 15.20
C SER A 233 8.30 9.27 14.91
N SER A 234 7.23 10.03 15.14
CA SER A 234 7.39 11.45 15.37
C SER A 234 8.14 11.50 16.69
N THR A 235 9.35 12.03 16.63
CA THR A 235 10.03 12.59 17.78
C THR A 235 9.16 13.73 18.31
N GLU A 236 8.09 13.41 19.03
CA GLU A 236 7.49 14.33 19.97
C GLU A 236 7.92 13.87 21.35
N ALA A 237 8.77 14.70 21.94
CA ALA A 237 9.28 14.55 23.28
C ALA A 237 8.10 14.56 24.27
N ASP A 238 7.85 13.43 24.91
CA ASP A 238 7.20 13.41 26.23
C ASP A 238 8.30 13.58 27.30
N PRO A 239 8.25 14.63 28.15
CA PRO A 239 9.28 14.83 29.16
C PRO A 239 9.04 13.94 30.40
N GLY A 240 9.66 12.76 30.39
CA GLY A 240 10.29 12.11 31.56
C GLY A 240 9.45 11.14 32.43
N PRO A 241 10.07 10.46 33.43
CA PRO A 241 11.46 10.55 33.88
C PRO A 241 12.27 9.23 33.81
N SER A 242 13.52 9.38 33.35
CA SER A 242 14.78 8.73 33.76
C SER A 242 14.79 7.28 34.28
N GLY A 243 15.48 6.42 33.52
CA GLY A 243 16.14 5.20 33.98
C GLY A 243 17.05 4.67 32.86
N GLY A 244 18.29 5.13 32.85
CA GLY A 244 19.21 4.98 31.73
C GLY A 244 19.65 3.55 31.42
N LEU A 245 20.03 3.35 30.15
CA LEU A 245 21.26 2.69 29.71
C LEU A 245 21.47 3.08 28.25
N GLU A 246 22.49 3.90 28.02
CA GLU A 246 22.94 4.33 26.70
C GLU A 246 23.49 3.14 25.91
N VAL A 247 23.04 2.96 24.67
CA VAL A 247 23.87 2.40 23.61
C VAL A 247 23.60 3.20 22.35
N GLU A 248 24.54 4.09 22.02
CA GLU A 248 24.68 4.68 20.70
C GLU A 248 25.02 3.59 19.68
N ALA A 249 24.21 3.48 18.64
CA ALA A 249 24.65 3.02 17.32
C ALA A 249 23.67 3.54 16.27
N ALA A 250 23.75 4.85 16.01
CA ALA A 250 23.19 5.41 14.79
C ALA A 250 24.00 4.89 13.60
N SER A 251 23.38 4.05 12.78
CA SER A 251 23.82 3.82 11.40
C SER A 251 22.67 4.19 10.49
N ALA A 252 22.64 5.45 10.06
CA ALA A 252 21.86 5.89 8.93
C ALA A 252 22.33 5.12 7.69
N LEU A 253 21.49 4.21 7.18
CA LEU A 253 21.72 3.60 5.88
C LEU A 253 21.32 4.64 4.83
N ALA A 254 22.31 5.11 4.06
CA ALA A 254 22.11 6.06 2.98
C ALA A 254 21.10 5.53 1.94
N GLU A 255 20.11 6.35 1.56
CA GLU A 255 19.24 6.03 0.42
C GLU A 255 20.09 5.96 -0.86
N GLU A 256 20.13 4.82 -1.56
CA GLU A 256 20.72 4.78 -2.90
C GLU A 256 19.83 5.60 -3.87
N GLY A 257 20.37 6.70 -4.43
CA GLY A 257 19.69 7.52 -5.43
C GLY A 257 19.25 8.91 -4.96
N PHE A 258 18.05 9.36 -5.32
CA PHE A 258 17.54 10.73 -5.03
C PHE A 258 16.01 10.68 -4.86
N ARG A 259 15.35 11.69 -4.27
CA ARG A 259 13.88 11.66 -4.04
C ARG A 259 13.12 12.54 -5.02
N LEU A 260 11.90 12.14 -5.40
CA LEU A 260 11.00 12.95 -6.22
C LEU A 260 9.70 13.26 -5.49
N TYR A 261 9.25 14.51 -5.52
CA TYR A 261 7.95 14.91 -4.94
C TYR A 261 7.45 16.26 -5.48
N PRO A 262 6.13 16.53 -5.47
CA PRO A 262 5.06 15.57 -5.24
C PRO A 262 4.95 14.60 -6.43
N ASN A 263 4.51 13.37 -6.17
CA ASN A 263 4.11 12.41 -7.19
C ASN A 263 2.71 11.88 -6.81
N PRO A 264 1.65 12.15 -7.60
CA PRO A 264 1.64 12.82 -8.90
C PRO A 264 2.02 14.30 -8.85
N ALA A 265 2.76 14.76 -9.87
CA ALA A 265 3.13 16.15 -10.09
C ALA A 265 2.03 16.88 -10.87
N SER A 266 1.63 18.07 -10.42
CA SER A 266 0.58 18.88 -11.08
C SER A 266 1.10 19.94 -12.06
N GLY A 267 2.41 19.94 -12.33
CA GLY A 267 3.07 20.90 -13.23
C GLY A 267 4.55 21.11 -12.94
N ALA A 268 5.00 20.76 -11.72
CA ALA A 268 6.41 20.73 -11.35
C ALA A 268 6.69 19.53 -10.44
N VAL A 269 7.92 19.01 -10.49
CA VAL A 269 8.41 17.96 -9.59
C VAL A 269 9.75 18.40 -8.99
N MET A 270 9.95 18.13 -7.70
CA MET A 270 11.17 18.41 -6.96
C MET A 270 12.04 17.16 -6.96
N ALA A 271 13.32 17.30 -7.32
CA ALA A 271 14.35 16.28 -7.18
C ALA A 271 15.27 16.64 -5.99
N ASP A 272 15.14 15.92 -4.88
CA ASP A 272 16.07 16.05 -3.74
C ASP A 272 17.32 15.22 -4.01
N LEU A 273 18.39 15.94 -4.38
CA LEU A 273 19.70 15.44 -4.77
C LEU A 273 20.77 15.85 -3.74
N LYS A 274 20.37 16.21 -2.51
CA LYS A 274 21.26 16.80 -1.50
C LYS A 274 22.53 16.00 -1.23
N GLN A 275 22.47 14.67 -1.35
CA GLN A 275 23.63 13.81 -1.15
C GLN A 275 24.71 13.92 -2.24
N TYR A 276 24.40 14.58 -3.35
CA TYR A 276 25.32 14.84 -4.47
C TYR A 276 25.63 16.33 -4.65
N GLN A 277 25.39 17.14 -3.63
CA GLN A 277 25.67 18.57 -3.65
C GLN A 277 27.11 18.85 -4.12
N GLY A 278 27.27 19.84 -5.00
CA GLY A 278 28.57 20.28 -5.52
C GLY A 278 29.10 19.43 -6.68
N LEU A 279 28.42 18.35 -7.08
CA LEU A 279 28.81 17.56 -8.25
C LEU A 279 28.10 18.05 -9.53
N PRO A 280 28.76 18.00 -10.70
CA PRO A 280 28.11 18.26 -11.97
C PRO A 280 27.12 17.14 -12.32
N ALA A 281 25.96 17.52 -12.84
CA ALA A 281 24.91 16.58 -13.17
C ALA A 281 24.02 17.03 -14.34
N THR A 282 23.44 16.06 -15.04
CA THR A 282 22.43 16.27 -16.07
C THR A 282 21.15 15.56 -15.66
N LEU A 283 20.03 16.30 -15.62
CA LEU A 283 18.70 15.82 -15.32
C LEU A 283 17.89 15.77 -16.62
N GLN A 284 17.31 14.61 -16.94
CA GLN A 284 16.54 14.39 -18.17
C GLN A 284 15.22 13.70 -17.86
N VAL A 285 14.11 14.28 -18.32
CA VAL A 285 12.79 13.64 -18.22
C VAL A 285 12.45 13.00 -19.55
N TYR A 286 12.09 11.72 -19.52
CA TYR A 286 11.64 10.95 -20.67
C TYR A 286 10.17 10.55 -20.54
N SER A 287 9.46 10.51 -21.66
CA SER A 287 8.15 9.84 -21.74
C SER A 287 8.30 8.31 -21.79
N MET A 288 7.20 7.57 -21.57
CA MET A 288 7.17 6.10 -21.68
C MET A 288 7.58 5.54 -23.05
N LEU A 289 7.52 6.35 -24.10
CA LEU A 289 7.97 5.97 -25.44
C LEU A 289 9.46 6.26 -25.68
N GLY A 290 10.19 6.72 -24.65
CA GLY A 290 11.60 7.07 -24.71
C GLY A 290 11.90 8.46 -25.28
N GLY A 291 10.88 9.27 -25.54
CA GLY A 291 11.07 10.64 -26.03
C GLY A 291 11.57 11.55 -24.91
N LEU A 292 12.70 12.24 -25.14
CA LEU A 292 13.23 13.26 -24.23
C LEU A 292 12.29 14.47 -24.21
N ALA A 293 11.83 14.84 -23.02
CA ALA A 293 10.78 15.84 -22.80
C ALA A 293 11.27 17.06 -22.01
N TYR A 294 12.33 16.90 -21.21
CA TYR A 294 12.99 17.97 -20.47
C TYR A 294 14.47 17.62 -20.28
N GLU A 295 15.35 18.61 -20.31
CA GLU A 295 16.76 18.45 -19.96
C GLU A 295 17.28 19.70 -19.25
N GLN A 296 18.04 19.50 -18.18
CA GLN A 296 18.72 20.56 -17.46
C GLN A 296 20.10 20.09 -17.00
N GLU A 297 21.11 20.90 -17.26
CA GLU A 297 22.49 20.67 -16.82
C GLU A 297 22.85 21.57 -15.64
N PHE A 298 23.63 21.00 -14.72
CA PHE A 298 24.19 21.66 -13.55
C PHE A 298 25.71 21.51 -13.58
N ALA A 299 26.43 22.63 -13.50
CA ALA A 299 27.86 22.61 -13.24
C ALA A 299 28.15 22.08 -11.83
N GLU A 300 27.31 22.45 -10.86
CA GLU A 300 27.34 21.97 -9.48
C GLU A 300 25.89 21.88 -8.95
N LEU A 301 25.51 20.73 -8.38
CA LEU A 301 24.18 20.53 -7.80
C LEU A 301 24.00 21.34 -6.50
N PRO A 302 22.84 21.99 -6.29
CA PRO A 302 22.55 22.75 -5.08
C PRO A 302 22.29 21.84 -3.87
N ALA A 303 22.34 22.43 -2.67
CA ALA A 303 21.94 21.76 -1.42
C ALA A 303 20.42 21.59 -1.29
N ASP A 304 19.68 22.52 -1.89
CA ASP A 304 18.21 22.53 -1.89
C ASP A 304 17.65 21.65 -3.03
N PRO A 305 16.45 21.09 -2.87
CA PRO A 305 15.78 20.30 -3.90
C PRO A 305 15.64 21.07 -5.22
N VAL A 306 15.99 20.42 -6.33
CA VAL A 306 15.89 21.00 -7.67
C VAL A 306 14.45 20.94 -8.15
N ARG A 307 13.86 22.10 -8.44
CA ARG A 307 12.51 22.21 -8.98
C ARG A 307 12.52 22.12 -10.50
N LEU A 308 11.92 21.07 -11.06
CA LEU A 308 11.75 20.86 -12.49
C LEU A 308 10.35 21.35 -12.90
N GLU A 309 10.30 22.49 -13.60
CA GLU A 309 9.06 23.02 -14.17
C GLU A 309 8.74 22.27 -15.47
N LEU A 310 7.57 21.62 -15.52
CA LEU A 310 7.15 20.74 -16.62
C LEU A 310 5.83 21.20 -17.27
N PRO A 311 5.64 22.51 -17.58
CA PRO A 311 4.35 23.08 -17.98
C PRO A 311 3.83 22.57 -19.33
N ASP A 312 4.70 22.01 -20.18
CA ASP A 312 4.35 21.52 -21.52
C ASP A 312 4.08 20.01 -21.57
N LEU A 313 4.26 19.30 -20.45
CA LEU A 313 4.06 17.85 -20.40
C LEU A 313 2.60 17.50 -20.05
N SER A 314 1.98 16.66 -20.89
CA SER A 314 0.62 16.15 -20.68
C SER A 314 0.55 15.16 -19.52
N SER A 315 -0.64 14.93 -18.97
CA SER A 315 -0.86 13.89 -17.95
C SER A 315 -0.36 12.52 -18.44
N GLY A 316 0.34 11.78 -17.59
CA GLY A 316 0.95 10.51 -17.94
C GLY A 316 2.13 10.11 -17.06
N LEU A 317 2.71 8.95 -17.32
CA LEU A 317 3.90 8.43 -16.64
C LEU A 317 5.17 8.94 -17.33
N TYR A 318 6.14 9.39 -16.55
CA TYR A 318 7.43 9.90 -17.00
C TYR A 318 8.56 9.32 -16.17
N PHE A 319 9.77 9.33 -16.71
CA PHE A 319 10.98 8.86 -16.05
C PHE A 319 11.97 10.02 -15.93
N LEU A 320 12.35 10.42 -14.71
CA LEU A 320 13.46 11.33 -14.50
C LEU A 320 14.74 10.51 -14.37
N LYS A 321 15.67 10.76 -15.27
CA LYS A 321 17.03 10.21 -15.28
C LYS A 321 18.00 11.29 -14.81
N VAL A 322 18.90 10.93 -13.91
CA VAL A 322 19.95 11.80 -13.38
C VAL A 322 21.29 11.13 -13.66
N ARG A 323 22.14 11.85 -14.39
CA ARG A 323 23.52 11.46 -14.64
C ARG A 323 24.42 12.38 -13.84
N ILE A 324 25.15 11.82 -12.88
CA ILE A 324 26.12 12.56 -12.07
C ILE A 324 27.51 12.20 -12.58
N ALA A 325 28.40 13.19 -12.72
CA ALA A 325 29.73 12.95 -13.24
C ALA A 325 30.53 11.97 -12.36
N GLY A 326 30.92 10.83 -12.94
CA GLY A 326 31.68 9.79 -12.23
C GLY A 326 30.84 8.72 -11.53
N GLU A 327 29.51 8.85 -11.51
CA GLU A 327 28.58 7.92 -10.86
C GLU A 327 27.73 7.14 -11.88
N GLN A 328 27.10 6.05 -11.42
CA GLN A 328 26.10 5.31 -12.21
C GLN A 328 24.88 6.20 -12.49
N GLU A 329 24.31 6.07 -13.68
CA GLU A 329 23.04 6.74 -14.00
C GLU A 329 21.92 6.20 -13.11
N MET A 330 21.16 7.10 -12.51
CA MET A 330 20.04 6.77 -11.63
C MET A 330 18.75 7.34 -12.21
N GLY A 331 17.62 6.73 -11.90
CA GLY A 331 16.35 7.27 -12.35
C GLY A 331 15.15 6.82 -11.55
N LYS A 332 14.12 7.64 -11.58
CA LYS A 332 12.85 7.42 -10.88
C LYS A 332 11.67 7.77 -11.76
N GLU A 333 10.62 6.95 -11.65
CA GLU A 333 9.33 7.19 -12.29
C GLU A 333 8.50 8.20 -11.50
N PHE A 334 7.73 9.01 -12.21
CA PHE A 334 6.73 9.89 -11.60
C PHE A 334 5.57 10.13 -12.58
N VAL A 335 4.39 10.40 -12.03
CA VAL A 335 3.16 10.68 -12.78
C VAL A 335 2.95 12.18 -12.84
N ILE A 336 2.59 12.71 -14.02
CA ILE A 336 2.03 14.05 -14.15
C ILE A 336 0.50 13.93 -14.22
N SER A 337 -0.20 14.73 -13.42
CA SER A 337 -1.66 14.83 -13.41
C SER A 337 -2.09 16.28 -13.58
N ARG A 338 -2.59 16.63 -14.77
CA ARG A 338 -3.26 17.90 -15.05
C ARG A 338 -4.75 17.75 -14.79
N GLN A 339 -5.31 18.67 -14.02
CA GLN A 339 -6.75 18.91 -13.94
C GLN A 339 -7.22 19.74 -15.13
#